data_AF-A0A1N7IWZ4-F1
#
_entry.id   AF-A0A1N7IWZ4-F1
#
_cell.length_a   1.000
_cell.length_b   1.000
_cell.length_c   1.000
_cell.angle_alpha   90.00
_cell.angle_beta   90.00
_cell.angle_gamma   90.00
#
_symmetry.space_group_name_H-M   'P 1'
#
loop_
_entity.id
_entity.type
_entity.pdbx_description
1 polymer ?
#
loop_
_entity_poly.entity_id
_entity_poly.type
_entity_poly.pdbx_seq_one_letter_code
_entity_poly.pdbx_strand_id
1 'polypeptide(L)' 'MIGGVLELAQEGRSLGLAHGFACIYDHHTEIGRVPLDDLTAVLLTAHQITLTKPVLSALMERGIPLI' A
#
# COMPACT_ATOMS: atom_id res chain seq x y z
N MET A 1 1.61 -5.40 18.85
CA MET A 1 0.53 -4.49 18.40
C MET A 1 -0.26 -5.22 17.33
N ILE A 2 -1.58 -5.03 17.25
CA ILE A 2 -2.39 -5.60 16.17
C ILE A 2 -2.23 -4.60 15.01
N GLY A 3 -1.50 -4.97 13.96
CA GLY A 3 -1.29 -4.07 12.83
C GLY A 3 -2.57 -3.83 12.04
N GLY A 4 -2.65 -2.69 11.37
CA GLY A 4 -3.77 -2.33 10.52
C GLY A 4 -3.79 -3.12 9.22
N VAL A 5 -4.96 -3.16 8.57
CA VAL A 5 -5.09 -3.63 7.19
C VAL A 5 -5.28 -2.41 6.31
N LEU A 6 -4.45 -2.28 5.28
CA LEU A 6 -4.58 -1.22 4.28
C LEU A 6 -5.42 -1.75 3.11
N GLU A 7 -6.59 -1.16 2.86
CA GLU A 7 -7.44 -1.51 1.72
C GLU A 7 -7.42 -0.40 0.66
N LEU A 8 -7.16 -0.78 -0.60
CA LEU A 8 -7.33 0.09 -1.78
C LEU A 8 -8.58 -0.35 -2.56
N ALA A 9 -9.73 0.18 -2.14
CA ALA A 9 -11.04 -0.13 -2.73
C ALA A 9 -11.49 0.83 -3.84
N GLN A 10 -10.79 1.97 -4.00
CA GLN A 10 -11.17 3.01 -4.96
C GLN A 10 -10.34 2.92 -6.25
N GLU A 11 -11.01 3.07 -7.39
CA GLU A 11 -10.37 3.23 -8.70
C GLU A 11 -9.50 4.51 -8.76
N GLY A 12 -8.51 4.50 -9.65
CA GLY A 12 -7.62 5.65 -9.87
C GLY A 12 -6.61 5.89 -8.75
N ARG A 13 -6.63 5.06 -7.70
CA ARG A 13 -5.62 5.08 -6.64
C ARG A 13 -4.38 4.32 -7.08
N SER A 14 -3.22 4.82 -6.66
CA SER A 14 -1.97 4.07 -6.78
C SER A 14 -1.23 3.94 -5.46
N LEU A 15 -0.53 2.82 -5.31
CA LEU A 15 0.24 2.49 -4.12
C LEU A 15 1.74 2.60 -4.40
N GLY A 16 2.44 3.41 -3.61
CA GLY A 16 3.87 3.62 -3.72
C GLY A 16 4.61 3.43 -2.40
N LEU A 17 5.93 3.51 -2.47
CA LEU A 17 6.82 3.45 -1.31
C LEU A 17 7.54 4.80 -1.18
N ALA A 18 7.52 5.37 0.02
CA ALA A 18 8.40 6.48 0.37
C ALA A 18 8.95 6.26 1.78
N HIS A 19 10.28 6.12 1.93
CA HIS A 19 10.97 6.04 3.23
C HIS A 19 10.34 5.07 4.26
N GLY A 20 9.91 3.88 3.83
CA GLY A 20 9.28 2.88 4.73
C GLY A 20 7.78 3.06 4.94
N PHE A 21 7.16 4.00 4.24
CA PHE A 21 5.71 4.21 4.23
C PHE A 21 5.10 3.68 2.93
N ALA A 22 3.95 3.01 3.05
CA ALA A 22 3.04 2.78 1.95
C ALA A 22 2.24 4.07 1.70
N CYS A 23 2.50 4.74 0.57
CA CYS A 23 1.84 5.98 0.18
C CYS A 23 0.72 5.71 -0.82
N ILE A 24 -0.45 6.28 -0.58
CA ILE A 24 -1.60 6.23 -1.47
C ILE A 24 -1.67 7.54 -2.25
N TYR A 25 -1.75 7.44 -3.57
CA TYR A 25 -1.83 8.58 -4.46
C TYR A 25 -3.16 8.61 -5.20
N ASP A 26 -3.68 9.83 -5.37
CA ASP A 26 -4.67 10.19 -6.38
C ASP A 26 -3.96 10.86 -7.55
N HIS A 27 -3.84 10.16 -8.68
CA HIS A 27 -3.02 10.62 -9.80
C HIS A 27 -1.57 10.97 -9.39
N HIS A 28 -1.28 12.25 -9.14
CA HIS A 28 0.04 12.76 -8.72
C HIS A 28 0.06 13.34 -7.31
N THR A 29 -1.04 13.24 -6.56
CA THR A 29 -1.17 13.82 -5.22
C THR A 29 -1.19 12.70 -4.17
N GLU A 30 -0.25 12.74 -3.22
CA GLU A 30 -0.32 11.85 -2.05
C GLU A 30 -1.53 12.25 -1.20
N ILE A 31 -2.46 11.32 -1.00
CA ILE A 31 -3.67 11.54 -0.18
C ILE A 31 -3.57 10.88 1.20
N GLY A 32 -2.56 10.05 1.41
CA GLY A 32 -2.32 9.41 2.69
C GLY A 32 -1.11 8.48 2.65
N ARG A 33 -0.61 8.14 3.82
CA ARG A 33 0.46 7.17 3.98
C ARG A 33 0.35 6.43 5.31
N VAL A 34 0.82 5.19 5.34
CA VAL A 34 0.86 4.34 6.54
C VAL A 34 2.26 3.72 6.65
N PRO A 35 2.87 3.67 7.86
CA PRO A 35 4.12 2.94 8.06
C PRO A 35 3.96 1.47 7.68
N LEU A 36 4.90 0.89 6.93
CA LEU A 36 4.83 -0.53 6.59
C LEU A 36 4.85 -1.43 7.83
N ASP A 37 5.57 -1.01 8.88
CA ASP A 37 5.71 -1.79 10.11
C ASP A 37 4.41 -1.83 10.94
N ASP A 38 3.45 -0.95 10.63
CA ASP A 38 2.11 -0.94 11.23
C ASP A 38 1.11 -1.81 10.45
N LEU A 39 1.50 -2.38 9.29
CA LEU A 39 0.60 -3.16 8.44
C LEU A 39 0.71 -4.66 8.70
N THR A 40 -0.44 -5.32 8.82
CA THR A 40 -0.54 -6.79 8.84
C THR A 40 -0.93 -7.37 7.49
N ALA A 41 -1.62 -6.61 6.64
CA ALA A 41 -1.96 -7.01 5.28
C ALA A 41 -2.28 -5.79 4.40
N VAL A 42 -2.18 -5.97 3.08
CA VAL A 42 -2.67 -5.02 2.08
C VAL A 42 -3.71 -5.72 1.20
N LEU A 43 -4.92 -5.16 1.15
CA LEU A 43 -6.05 -5.64 0.35
C LEU A 43 -6.23 -4.76 -0.88
N LEU A 44 -6.16 -5.38 -2.05
CA LEU A 44 -6.30 -4.74 -3.36
C LEU A 44 -7.67 -5.10 -3.95
N THR A 45 -8.72 -4.37 -3.54
CA THR A 45 -10.12 -4.71 -3.88
C THR A 45 -10.70 -3.93 -5.06
N ALA A 46 -10.08 -2.83 -5.48
CA ALA A 46 -10.48 -2.12 -6.70
C ALA A 46 -10.23 -2.97 -7.96
N HIS A 47 -11.01 -2.73 -9.01
CA HIS A 47 -10.91 -3.46 -10.28
C HIS A 47 -9.58 -3.21 -10.99
N GLN A 48 -9.07 -1.98 -10.93
CA GLN A 48 -7.74 -1.63 -11.43
C GLN A 48 -6.93 -0.94 -10.34
N ILE A 49 -5.74 -1.47 -10.11
CA ILE A 49 -4.80 -0.91 -9.14
C ILE A 49 -3.44 -0.75 -9.78
N THR A 50 -2.87 0.43 -9.60
CA THR A 50 -1.49 0.72 -9.97
C THR A 50 -0.63 0.68 -8.72
N LEU A 51 0.49 -0.04 -8.77
CA LEU A 51 1.45 -0.04 -7.67
C LEU A 51 2.87 -0.05 -8.22
N THR A 52 3.81 0.51 -7.45
CA THR A 52 5.21 0.56 -7.86
C THR A 52 5.96 -0.67 -7.39
N LYS A 53 6.95 -1.15 -8.15
CA LYS A 53 7.76 -2.31 -7.75
C LYS A 53 8.40 -2.18 -6.35
N PRO A 54 8.90 -0.99 -5.93
CA PRO A 54 9.46 -0.84 -4.59
C PRO A 54 8.48 -1.17 -3.46
N VAL A 55 7.20 -0.78 -3.55
CA VAL A 55 6.24 -1.11 -2.49
C VAL A 55 5.98 -2.61 -2.43
N LEU A 56 5.89 -3.25 -3.60
CA LEU A 56 5.72 -4.70 -3.71
C LEU A 56 6.91 -5.45 -3.09
N SER A 57 8.15 -5.07 -3.42
CA SER A 57 9.36 -5.65 -2.82
C SER A 57 9.40 -5.46 -1.31
N ALA A 58 9.09 -4.25 -0.83
CA ALA A 58 9.15 -3.91 0.59
C ALA A 58 8.11 -4.67 1.43
N LEU A 59 6.93 -4.95 0.88
CA LEU A 59 5.91 -5.79 1.50
C LEU A 59 6.38 -7.25 1.61
N MET A 60 6.93 -7.80 0.52
CA MET A 60 7.44 -9.18 0.50
C MET A 60 8.59 -9.40 1.49
N GLU A 61 9.55 -8.47 1.56
CA GLU A 61 10.67 -8.54 2.50
C GLU A 61 10.22 -8.56 3.97
N ARG A 62 9.07 -7.96 4.27
CA ARG A 62 8.47 -7.91 5.61
C ARG A 62 7.49 -9.05 5.87
N GLY A 63 7.22 -9.89 4.88
CA GLY A 63 6.20 -10.94 4.98
C GLY A 63 4.77 -10.40 5.10
N ILE A 64 4.52 -9.17 4.64
CA ILE A 64 3.18 -8.57 4.63
C ILE A 64 2.45 -9.09 3.38
N PRO A 65 1.35 -9.86 3.53
CA PRO A 65 0.61 -10.36 2.38
C PRO A 65 -0.05 -9.22 1.61
N LEU A 66 0.06 -9.30 0.29
CA LEU A 66 -0.70 -8.53 -0.67
C LEU A 66 -1.75 -9.47 -1.28
N ILE A 67 -3.03 -9.15 -1.07
CA ILE A 67 -4.18 -9.97 -1.48
C ILE A 67 -4.99 -9.22 -2.53
#